data_AF-A0AAV4UU71-F1
#
_entry.id   AF-A0AAV4UU71-F1
#
_cell.length_a   1.000
_cell.length_b   1.000
_cell.length_c   1.000
_cell.angle_alpha   90.00
_cell.angle_beta   90.00
_cell.angle_gamma   90.00
#
_symmetry.space_group_name_H-M   'P 1'
#
loop_
_entity.id
_entity.type
_entity.pdbx_description
1 polymer ?
#
loop_
_entity_poly.entity_id
_entity_poly.type
_entity_poly.pdbx_seq_one_letter_code
_entity_poly.pdbx_strand_id
1 'polypeptide(L)'
;MKPYEIGFQMNDGNGTTQHRQEIRRENGDIKSSYGYTDALGVFRKVEYYTDADGYQAKVMSNEPGLSNKNSANTIYVVENSPSAAIIPEQSPSVILVPRRPRV
;
A
#
# COMPACT_ATOMS: atom_id res chain seq x y z
N MET A 1 -14.21 26.36 -5.58
CA MET A 1 -14.87 25.07 -5.25
C MET A 1 -15.19 25.08 -3.75
N LYS A 2 -16.20 24.33 -3.28
CA LYS A 2 -16.61 24.34 -1.87
C LYS A 2 -15.80 23.31 -1.04
N PRO A 3 -15.40 23.62 0.21
CA PRO A 3 -14.86 22.64 1.13
C PRO A 3 -15.83 21.49 1.36
N TYR A 4 -15.30 20.30 1.60
CA TYR A 4 -16.09 19.13 2.02
C TYR A 4 -15.25 18.17 2.84
N GLU A 5 -15.95 17.31 3.56
CA GLU A 5 -15.40 16.15 4.24
C GLU A 5 -16.33 14.96 4.03
N ILE A 6 -15.78 13.85 3.54
CA ILE A 6 -16.50 12.61 3.30
C ILE A 6 -15.68 11.43 3.80
N GLY A 7 -16.35 10.37 4.21
CA GLY A 7 -15.66 9.15 4.63
C GLY A 7 -16.61 8.02 4.96
N PHE A 8 -16.04 6.84 5.13
CA PHE A 8 -16.73 5.66 5.65
C PHE A 8 -15.76 4.78 6.42
N GLN A 9 -16.34 3.90 7.22
CA GLN A 9 -15.63 2.81 7.89
C GLN A 9 -16.54 1.59 7.90
N MET A 10 -15.98 0.42 7.62
CA MET A 10 -16.73 -0.83 7.57
C MET A 10 -15.96 -1.96 8.27
N ASN A 11 -16.73 -2.92 8.78
CA ASN A 11 -16.25 -4.19 9.28
C ASN A 11 -17.18 -5.27 8.68
N ASP A 12 -16.60 -6.33 8.12
CA ASP A 12 -17.36 -7.39 7.44
C ASP A 12 -17.86 -8.50 8.38
N GLY A 13 -17.54 -8.43 9.68
CA GLY A 13 -17.84 -9.45 10.68
C GLY A 13 -16.89 -10.66 10.66
N ASN A 14 -16.02 -10.76 9.67
CA ASN A 14 -15.11 -11.90 9.45
C ASN A 14 -13.63 -11.53 9.65
N GLY A 15 -13.36 -10.35 10.21
CA GLY A 15 -12.01 -9.88 10.54
C GLY A 15 -11.45 -8.86 9.55
N THR A 16 -12.17 -8.53 8.47
CA THR A 16 -11.75 -7.45 7.56
C THR A 16 -12.33 -6.12 8.01
N THR A 17 -11.49 -5.10 8.07
CA THR A 17 -11.89 -3.70 8.24
C THR A 17 -11.44 -2.88 7.05
N GLN A 18 -12.25 -1.90 6.64
CA GLN A 18 -11.87 -0.94 5.60
C GLN A 18 -12.30 0.47 5.98
N HIS A 19 -11.58 1.47 5.50
CA HIS A 19 -11.90 2.87 5.74
C HIS A 19 -11.49 3.75 4.57
N ARG A 20 -12.17 4.88 4.43
CA ARG A 20 -11.75 6.01 3.59
C ARG A 20 -12.12 7.32 4.25
N GLN A 21 -11.27 8.31 4.11
CA GLN A 21 -11.57 9.70 4.45
C GLN A 21 -11.01 10.63 3.36
N GLU A 22 -11.71 11.71 3.07
CA GLU A 22 -11.25 12.75 2.15
C GLU A 22 -11.73 14.12 2.63
N ILE A 23 -10.79 15.06 2.74
CA ILE A 23 -11.02 16.44 3.13
C ILE A 23 -10.52 17.33 2.00
N ARG A 24 -11.41 18.18 1.50
CA ARG A 24 -11.06 19.30 0.63
C ARG A 24 -11.11 20.60 1.41
N ARG A 25 -10.01 21.33 1.44
CA ARG A 25 -9.91 22.65 2.07
C ARG A 25 -10.38 23.76 1.13
N GLU A 26 -10.57 24.95 1.71
CA GLU A 26 -11.00 26.16 0.99
C GLU A 26 -10.04 26.57 -0.13
N ASN A 27 -8.73 26.40 0.08
CA ASN A 27 -7.69 26.66 -0.93
C ASN A 27 -7.64 25.61 -2.06
N GLY A 28 -8.50 24.59 -2.01
CA GLY A 28 -8.57 23.53 -3.01
C GLY A 28 -7.70 22.31 -2.73
N ASP A 29 -6.85 22.34 -1.70
CA ASP A 29 -6.02 21.21 -1.29
C ASP A 29 -6.88 20.01 -0.89
N ILE A 30 -6.45 18.83 -1.30
CA ILE A 30 -7.09 17.57 -0.96
C ILE A 30 -6.14 16.75 -0.09
N LYS A 31 -6.64 16.28 1.04
CA LYS A 31 -6.03 15.19 1.79
C LYS A 31 -7.00 14.02 1.82
N SER A 32 -6.52 12.83 1.50
CA SER A 32 -7.32 11.63 1.58
C SER A 32 -6.52 10.47 2.17
N SER A 33 -7.20 9.55 2.82
CA SER A 33 -6.63 8.26 3.16
C SER A 33 -7.64 7.17 2.84
N TYR A 34 -7.13 6.00 2.48
CA TYR A 34 -7.91 4.78 2.53
C TYR A 34 -7.05 3.64 3.02
N GLY A 35 -7.70 2.59 3.50
CA GLY A 35 -6.99 1.39 3.84
C GLY A 35 -7.91 0.25 4.23
N TYR A 36 -7.30 -0.92 4.36
CA TYR A 36 -7.93 -2.11 4.89
C TYR A 36 -6.93 -2.90 5.73
N THR A 37 -7.48 -3.74 6.60
CA THR A 37 -6.76 -4.83 7.28
C THR A 37 -7.64 -6.06 7.20
N ASP A 38 -7.12 -7.20 6.77
CA ASP A 38 -7.84 -8.47 6.72
C ASP A 38 -7.65 -9.33 7.98
N ALA A 39 -8.33 -10.48 8.03
CA ALA A 39 -8.28 -11.41 9.15
C ALA A 39 -6.90 -12.06 9.39
N LEU A 40 -6.00 -12.03 8.39
CA LEU A 40 -4.64 -12.54 8.50
C LEU A 40 -3.64 -11.46 8.94
N GLY A 41 -4.11 -10.22 9.14
CA GLY A 41 -3.28 -9.06 9.48
C GLY A 41 -2.57 -8.46 8.27
N VAL A 42 -2.97 -8.83 7.04
CA VAL A 42 -2.51 -8.13 5.83
C VAL A 42 -3.23 -6.79 5.76
N PHE A 43 -2.47 -5.73 5.50
CA PHE A 43 -3.00 -4.38 5.42
C PHE A 43 -2.43 -3.60 4.25
N ARG A 44 -3.21 -2.62 3.82
CA ARG A 44 -2.75 -1.48 3.04
C ARG A 44 -3.31 -0.22 3.66
N LYS A 45 -2.48 0.81 3.80
CA LYS A 45 -2.86 2.18 4.08
C LYS A 45 -2.24 3.09 3.03
N VAL A 46 -3.04 3.94 2.42
CA VAL A 46 -2.56 4.96 1.48
C VAL A 46 -2.93 6.32 2.01
N GLU A 47 -1.95 7.21 2.06
CA GLU A 47 -2.11 8.61 2.39
C GLU A 47 -1.89 9.44 1.13
N TYR A 48 -2.84 10.30 0.81
CA TYR A 48 -2.80 11.22 -0.31
C TYR A 48 -2.76 12.65 0.17
N TYR A 49 -1.93 13.45 -0.49
CA TYR A 49 -1.79 14.87 -0.20
C TYR A 49 -1.39 15.63 -1.46
N THR A 50 -1.69 16.92 -1.50
CA THR A 50 -1.19 17.84 -2.52
C THR A 50 0.03 18.59 -2.01
N ASP A 51 1.06 18.70 -2.84
CA ASP A 51 2.21 19.57 -2.64
C ASP A 51 2.54 20.37 -3.92
N ALA A 52 3.71 21.01 -3.97
CA ALA A 52 4.11 21.84 -5.11
C ALA A 52 4.23 21.06 -6.44
N ASP A 53 4.50 19.75 -6.36
CA ASP A 53 4.64 18.87 -7.52
C ASP A 53 3.31 18.18 -7.89
N GLY A 54 2.21 18.54 -7.21
CA GLY A 54 0.87 18.06 -7.48
C GLY A 54 0.42 17.00 -6.48
N TYR A 55 -0.27 15.97 -6.97
CA TYR A 55 -0.86 14.94 -6.12
C TYR A 55 0.17 13.86 -5.80
N GLN A 56 0.37 13.61 -4.51
CA GLN A 56 1.32 12.63 -3.98
C GLN A 56 0.60 11.50 -3.26
N ALA A 57 1.22 10.33 -3.22
CA ALA A 57 0.75 9.18 -2.48
C ALA A 57 1.86 8.55 -1.64
N LYS A 58 1.53 8.13 -0.42
CA LYS A 58 2.37 7.29 0.42
C LYS A 58 1.63 6.01 0.74
N VAL A 59 2.16 4.89 0.30
CA VAL A 59 1.61 3.54 0.53
C VAL A 59 2.39 2.89 1.66
N MET A 60 1.69 2.45 2.70
CA MET A 60 2.20 1.59 3.76
C MET A 60 1.48 0.25 3.67
N SER A 61 2.20 -0.85 3.49
CA SER A 61 1.57 -2.16 3.27
C SER A 61 2.49 -3.31 3.67
N ASN A 62 1.91 -4.44 4.05
CA ASN A 62 2.61 -5.72 4.22
C ASN A 62 2.08 -6.80 3.27
N GLU A 63 1.42 -6.43 2.17
CA GLU A 63 0.86 -7.39 1.22
C GLU A 63 1.94 -8.29 0.59
N PRO A 64 1.71 -9.61 0.51
CA PRO A 64 2.64 -10.55 -0.11
C PRO A 64 3.02 -10.14 -1.55
N GLY A 65 4.31 -10.19 -1.86
CA GLY A 65 4.85 -9.88 -3.18
C GLY A 65 5.10 -8.39 -3.46
N LEU A 66 4.82 -7.50 -2.50
CA LEU A 66 5.28 -6.12 -2.58
C LEU A 66 6.78 -6.00 -2.33
N SER A 67 7.38 -4.99 -2.96
CA SER A 67 8.76 -4.58 -2.69
C SER A 67 8.81 -3.06 -2.50
N ASN A 68 9.80 -2.58 -1.74
CA ASN A 68 10.07 -1.17 -1.53
C ASN A 68 10.61 -0.52 -2.81
N LYS A 69 9.72 -0.31 -3.79
CA LYS A 69 10.02 0.31 -5.09
C LYS A 69 9.03 1.44 -5.33
N ASN A 70 9.51 2.67 -5.16
CA ASN A 70 8.75 3.87 -5.45
C ASN A 70 8.43 3.96 -6.95
N SER A 71 7.31 4.59 -7.28
CA SER A 71 6.88 4.80 -8.67
C SER A 71 6.28 6.20 -8.81
N ALA A 72 6.81 7.00 -9.73
CA ALA A 72 6.40 8.39 -9.94
C ALA A 72 6.26 9.15 -8.59
N ASN A 73 5.13 9.83 -8.37
CA ASN A 73 4.76 10.57 -7.15
C ASN A 73 4.25 9.67 -6.01
N THR A 74 4.67 8.40 -5.98
CA THR A 74 4.25 7.42 -4.97
C THR A 74 5.44 6.82 -4.23
N ILE A 75 5.42 6.96 -2.92
CA ILE A 75 6.38 6.35 -2.00
C ILE A 75 5.78 5.06 -1.44
N TYR A 76 6.51 3.95 -1.54
CA TYR A 76 6.16 2.68 -0.92
C TYR A 76 6.99 2.46 0.34
N VAL A 77 6.31 2.12 1.43
CA VAL A 77 6.87 1.63 2.70
C VAL A 77 6.28 0.24 2.92
N VAL A 78 7.06 -0.77 2.57
CA VAL A 78 6.65 -2.17 2.61
C VAL A 78 7.23 -2.84 3.84
N GLU A 79 6.35 -3.42 4.66
CA GLU A 79 6.64 -4.20 5.85
C GLU A 79 6.58 -5.71 5.56
N ASN A 80 7.08 -6.53 6.48
CA ASN A 80 7.04 -7.98 6.34
C ASN A 80 5.61 -8.50 6.35
N SER A 81 5.27 -9.33 5.37
CA SER A 81 3.97 -10.01 5.30
C SER A 81 3.78 -11.00 6.45
N PRO A 82 2.54 -11.18 6.95
CA PRO A 82 2.23 -12.23 7.91
C PRO A 82 2.53 -13.60 7.29
N SER A 83 3.18 -14.50 8.04
CA SER A 83 3.52 -15.84 7.54
C SER A 83 2.32 -16.62 7.03
N ALA A 84 1.14 -16.42 7.65
CA ALA A 84 -0.12 -17.06 7.25
C ALA A 84 -0.64 -16.59 5.88
N ALA A 85 -0.19 -15.43 5.38
CA ALA A 85 -0.61 -14.86 4.10
C ALA A 85 0.38 -15.18 2.96
N ILE A 86 1.55 -15.76 3.26
CA ILE A 86 2.55 -16.13 2.26
C ILE A 86 2.15 -17.48 1.64
N ILE A 87 1.66 -17.47 0.40
CA ILE A 87 1.51 -18.69 -0.42
C ILE A 87 2.91 -19.04 -0.97
N PRO A 88 3.39 -20.30 -0.89
CA PRO A 88 4.78 -20.68 -1.16
C PRO A 88 5.29 -20.52 -2.62
N GLU A 89 4.66 -19.72 -3.47
CA GLU A 89 5.00 -19.58 -4.89
C GLU A 89 5.78 -18.30 -5.26
N GLN A 90 6.45 -17.67 -4.29
CA GLN A 90 7.42 -16.60 -4.56
C GLN A 90 8.73 -16.84 -3.81
N SER A 91 9.37 -17.98 -4.08
CA SER A 91 10.81 -18.09 -3.88
C SER A 91 11.48 -17.22 -4.96
N PRO A 92 12.41 -16.30 -4.63
CA PRO A 92 13.16 -15.60 -5.66
C PRO A 92 13.81 -16.67 -6.55
N SER A 93 13.69 -16.52 -7.88
CA SER A 93 14.35 -17.42 -8.82
C SER A 93 15.82 -17.55 -8.43
N VAL A 94 16.22 -18.71 -7.92
CA VAL A 94 17.63 -19.03 -7.74
C VAL A 94 18.19 -19.07 -9.16
N ILE A 95 18.86 -18.00 -9.58
CA ILE A 95 19.66 -18.01 -10.80
C ILE A 95 20.78 -19.01 -10.51
N LEU A 96 20.56 -20.27 -10.90
CA LEU A 96 21.59 -21.28 -10.94
C LEU A 96 22.59 -20.82 -12.00
N VAL A 97 23.60 -20.04 -11.60
CA VAL A 97 24.71 -19.71 -12.49
C VAL A 97 25.39 -21.03 -12.82
N PRO A 98 25.38 -21.50 -14.09
CA PRO A 98 26.13 -22.69 -14.43
C PRO A 98 27.61 -22.40 -14.19
N ARG A 99 28.26 -23.17 -13.33
CA ARG A 99 29.72 -23.13 -13.20
C ARG A 99 30.28 -23.55 -14.54
N ARG A 100 30.93 -22.63 -15.26
CA ARG A 100 31.69 -22.97 -16.47
C ARG A 100 32.73 -24.03 -16.09
N PRO A 101 32.81 -25.17 -16.79
CA PRO A 101 33.93 -26.07 -16.62
C PRO A 101 35.20 -25.35 -17.07
N ARG A 102 36.24 -25.44 -16.24
CA ARG A 102 37.59 -24.96 -16.58
C ARG A 102 38.15 -25.95 -17.61
N VAL A 103 38.50 -25.46 -18.79
CA VAL A 103 39.34 -26.17 -19.76
C VAL A 103 40.79 -25.83 -19.45
#